data_AF-A0A2M8PPB3-F1
#
_entry.id   AF-A0A2M8PPB3-F1
#
_cell.length_a   1.000
_cell.length_b   1.000
_cell.length_c   1.000
_cell.angle_alpha   90.00
_cell.angle_beta   90.00
_cell.angle_gamma   90.00
#
_symmetry.space_group_name_H-M   'P 1'
#
loop_
_entity.id
_entity.type
_entity.pdbx_description
1 polymer ?
#
loop_
_entity_poly.entity_id
_entity_poly.type
_entity_poly.pdbx_seq_one_letter_code
_entity_poly.pdbx_strand_id
1 'polypeptide(L)' 'MKVVIPLAGYGTRLRPHTYTKPKPLINVAGKPVLGHLLDKLSEL' A
#
# COMPACT_ATOMS: atom_id res chain seq x y z
N MET A 1 13.25 16.05 1.94
CA MET A 1 13.91 14.91 1.25
C MET A 1 13.01 14.38 0.14
N LYS A 2 13.52 13.72 -0.90
CA LYS A 2 12.68 13.01 -1.89
C LYS A 2 12.69 11.51 -1.61
N VAL A 3 11.53 10.86 -1.70
CA VAL A 3 11.34 9.43 -1.43
C VAL A 3 10.63 8.77 -2.62
N VAL A 4 11.04 7.56 -2.99
CA VAL A 4 10.43 6.77 -4.06
C VAL A 4 9.84 5.50 -3.47
N ILE A 5 8.57 5.22 -3.74
CA ILE A 5 7.84 4.04 -3.25
C ILE A 5 7.46 3.16 -4.45
N PRO A 6 8.09 1.98 -4.65
CA PRO A 6 7.75 1.11 -5.77
C PRO A 6 6.46 0.33 -5.52
N LEU A 7 5.40 0.65 -6.28
CA LEU A 7 4.05 0.07 -6.13
C LEU A 7 3.59 -0.76 -7.34
N ALA A 8 4.51 -1.22 -8.20
CA ALA A 8 4.18 -1.87 -9.48
C ALA A 8 3.80 -3.37 -9.39
N GLY A 9 3.82 -3.98 -8.20
CA GLY A 9 3.57 -5.42 -8.06
C GLY A 9 2.08 -5.79 -8.19
N TYR A 10 1.76 -6.79 -9.02
CA TYR A 10 0.40 -7.28 -9.26
C TYR A 10 -0.31 -7.94 -8.06
N GLY A 11 0.40 -8.21 -6.96
CA GLY A 11 -0.22 -8.74 -5.74
C GLY A 11 -0.95 -10.08 -5.91
N THR A 12 -0.47 -10.96 -6.81
CA THR A 12 -1.17 -12.19 -7.21
C THR A 12 -1.47 -13.16 -6.07
N ARG A 13 -0.64 -13.21 -5.03
CA ARG A 13 -0.85 -14.04 -3.83
C ARG A 13 -1.98 -13.56 -2.91
N LEU A 14 -2.41 -12.31 -3.05
CA LEU A 14 -3.49 -11.69 -2.27
C LEU A 14 -4.83 -11.71 -3.00
N ARG A 15 -4.92 -12.40 -4.13
CA ARG A 15 -6.19 -12.62 -4.83
C ARG A 15 -7.15 -13.41 -3.93
N PRO A 16 -8.46 -13.11 -3.94
CA PRO A 16 -9.15 -12.24 -4.91
C PRO A 16 -9.09 -10.73 -4.60
N HIS A 17 -8.57 -10.33 -3.45
CA HIS A 17 -8.58 -8.92 -3.01
C HIS A 17 -7.82 -7.97 -3.95
N THR A 18 -6.89 -8.49 -4.75
CA THR A 18 -6.09 -7.72 -5.71
C THR A 18 -6.58 -7.74 -7.15
N TYR A 19 -7.76 -8.29 -7.44
CA TYR A 19 -8.31 -8.26 -8.80
C TYR A 19 -8.74 -6.87 -9.24
N THR A 20 -9.41 -6.13 -8.35
CA THR A 20 -9.97 -4.81 -8.63
C THR A 20 -9.29 -3.69 -7.83
N LYS A 21 -8.48 -4.06 -6.83
CA LYS A 21 -7.83 -3.11 -5.92
C LYS A 21 -6.35 -3.40 -5.78
N PRO A 22 -5.44 -2.45 -6.04
CA PRO A 22 -4.01 -2.72 -5.90
C PRO A 22 -3.65 -2.95 -4.43
N LYS A 23 -2.67 -3.84 -4.18
CA LYS A 23 -2.21 -4.21 -2.82
C LYS A 23 -2.02 -3.02 -1.88
N PRO A 24 -1.40 -1.89 -2.28
CA PRO A 24 -1.14 -0.76 -1.38
C PRO A 24 -2.41 -0.12 -0.82
N LEU A 25 -3.54 -0.27 -1.52
CA LEU A 25 -4.81 0.31 -1.11
C LEU A 25 -5.67 -0.66 -0.28
N ILE A 26 -5.26 -1.91 -0.10
CA ILE A 26 -5.98 -2.85 0.78
C ILE A 26 -5.95 -2.32 2.21
N ASN A 27 -7.09 -2.39 2.91
CA ASN A 27 -7.18 -1.89 4.28
C ASN A 27 -6.67 -2.95 5.26
N VAL A 28 -5.83 -2.52 6.19
CA VAL A 28 -5.36 -3.28 7.35
C VAL A 28 -5.63 -2.42 8.58
N ALA A 29 -6.35 -2.98 9.55
CA ALA A 29 -6.80 -2.24 10.75
C ALA A 29 -7.52 -0.91 10.40
N GLY A 30 -8.42 -0.95 9.42
CA GLY A 30 -9.22 0.21 9.00
C GLY A 30 -8.51 1.24 8.11
N LYS A 31 -7.19 1.14 7.90
CA LYS A 31 -6.41 2.08 7.08
C LYS A 31 -5.69 1.37 5.92
N PRO A 32 -5.57 1.99 4.73
CA PRO A 32 -4.80 1.41 3.63
C PRO A 32 -3.34 1.12 4.03
N VAL A 33 -2.74 0.03 3.51
CA VAL A 33 -1.32 -0.28 3.73
C VAL A 33 -0.42 0.90 3.38
N LEU A 34 -0.69 1.59 2.26
CA LEU A 34 0.04 2.79 1.86
C LEU A 34 -0.13 3.92 2.88
N GLY A 35 -1.30 4.05 3.50
CA GLY A 35 -1.54 5.06 4.52
C GLY A 35 -0.62 4.89 5.73
N HIS A 36 -0.45 3.66 6.21
CA HIS A 36 0.48 3.37 7.30
C HIS A 36 1.94 3.71 6.96
N LEU A 37 2.33 3.57 5.68
CA LEU A 37 3.66 3.95 5.21
C LEU A 37 3.83 5.47 5.14
N LEU A 38 2.81 6.17 4.62
CA LEU A 38 2.84 7.63 4.50
C LEU A 38 2.89 8.32 5.86
N ASP A 39 2.17 7.80 6.87
CA ASP A 39 2.27 8.34 8.24
C ASP A 39 3.71 8.30 8.76
N LYS A 40 4.38 7.14 8.61
CA LYS A 40 5.78 6.98 9.04
C LYS A 40 6.73 7.90 8.29
N LEU A 41 6.46 8.16 7.01
CA LEU A 41 7.27 9.08 6.21
C LEU A 41 7.01 10.55 6.53
N SER A 42 5.84 10.88 7.09
CA SER A 42 5.51 12.25 7.49
C SER A 42 6.28 12.73 8.72
N GLU A 43 6.86 11.80 9.47
CA GLU A 43 7.70 12.06 10.66
C GLU A 43 9.19 12.24 10.32
N LEU A 44 9.58 12.11 9.03
CA LEU A 44 10.94 12.28 8.51
C LEU A 44 11.22 13.70 8.01
#